data_AF-A0A3S5GY25-F1
#
_entry.id   AF-A0A3S5GY25-F1
#
_cell.length_a   1.000
_cell.length_b   1.000
_cell.length_c   1.000
_cell.angle_alpha   90.00
_cell.angle_beta   90.00
_cell.angle_gamma   90.00
#
_symmetry.space_group_name_H-M   'P 1'
#
loop_
_entity.id
_entity.type
_entity.pdbx_description
1 polymer ?
#
loop_
_entity_poly.entity_id
_entity_poly.type
_entity_poly.pdbx_seq_one_letter_code
_entity_poly.pdbx_strand_id
1 'polypeptide(L)' 'MLFKQAFLEGIAAGAITLAFRRWRRPTVKAGGRLRTAVGELAVEAVDVVDPGSIG' A
#
# COMPACT_ATOMS: atom_id res chain seq x y z
N MET A 1 10.34 -1.23 1.42
CA MET A 1 10.29 -0.22 0.35
C MET A 1 9.51 0.94 0.88
N LEU A 2 10.11 2.11 0.86
CA LEU A 2 9.46 3.38 1.11
C LEU A 2 8.72 3.77 -0.17
N PHE A 3 7.46 4.18 -0.11
CA PHE A 3 6.79 4.77 -1.27
C PHE A 3 7.56 6.01 -1.71
N LYS A 4 7.81 6.16 -3.02
CA LYS A 4 8.36 7.40 -3.56
C LYS A 4 7.34 8.52 -3.38
N GLN A 5 7.82 9.77 -3.30
CA GLN A 5 7.00 10.95 -3.07
C GLN A 5 5.80 11.04 -4.04
N ALA A 6 6.01 10.83 -5.34
CA ALA A 6 4.92 10.87 -6.33
C ALA A 6 3.79 9.87 -6.05
N PHE A 7 4.10 8.68 -5.52
CA PHE A 7 3.08 7.71 -5.14
C PHE A 7 2.35 8.15 -3.86
N LEU A 8 3.08 8.73 -2.90
CA LEU A 8 2.47 9.25 -1.68
C LEU A 8 1.51 10.40 -1.99
N GLU A 9 1.84 11.28 -2.92
CA GLU A 9 0.94 12.34 -3.39
C GLU A 9 -0.30 11.77 -4.06
N GLY A 10 -0.15 10.75 -4.93
CA GLY A 10 -1.29 10.06 -5.54
C GLY A 10 -2.18 9.36 -4.52
N ILE A 11 -1.60 8.79 -3.46
CA ILE A 11 -2.35 8.20 -2.34
C ILE A 11 -3.11 9.28 -1.56
N ALA A 12 -2.44 10.40 -1.22
CA ALA A 12 -3.05 11.50 -0.51
C ALA A 12 -4.19 12.17 -1.31
N ALA A 13 -4.05 12.22 -2.63
CA ALA A 13 -5.10 12.70 -3.54
C ALA A 13 -6.23 11.68 -3.76
N GLY A 14 -6.10 10.44 -3.25
CA GLY A 14 -7.06 9.36 -3.48
C GLY A 14 -7.01 8.73 -4.88
N ALA A 15 -6.07 9.14 -5.73
CA ALA A 15 -5.88 8.59 -7.07
C ALA A 15 -5.22 7.19 -7.03
N ILE A 16 -4.49 6.88 -5.97
CA ILE A 16 -3.86 5.58 -5.75
C ILE A 16 -4.43 4.98 -4.46
N THR A 17 -5.14 3.86 -4.61
CA THR A 17 -5.78 3.16 -3.49
C THR A 17 -5.31 1.72 -3.32
N LEU A 18 -4.60 1.16 -4.31
CA LEU A 18 -4.11 -0.21 -4.32
C LEU A 18 -2.61 -0.26 -4.64
N ALA A 19 -1.89 -1.11 -3.94
CA ALA A 19 -0.47 -1.37 -4.19
C ALA A 19 -0.16 -2.87 -4.07
N PHE A 20 0.52 -3.43 -5.06
CA PHE A 20 1.02 -4.80 -5.00
C PHE A 20 2.43 -4.81 -4.41
N ARG A 21 2.70 -5.78 -3.54
CA ARG A 21 4.05 -5.95 -2.97
C ARG A 21 4.40 -7.42 -2.80
N ARG A 22 5.55 -7.81 -3.35
CA ARG A 22 6.12 -9.15 -3.14
C ARG A 22 6.80 -9.19 -1.78
N TRP A 23 6.29 -10.04 -0.88
CA TRP A 23 6.81 -10.23 0.47
C TRP A 23 7.18 -11.68 0.73
N ARG A 24 8.15 -11.89 1.63
CA ARG A 24 8.29 -13.19 2.32
C ARG A 24 7.34 -13.32 3.50
N ARG A 25 7.09 -12.21 4.22
CA ARG A 25 6.06 -12.05 5.25
C ARG A 25 5.50 -10.62 5.21
N PRO A 26 4.19 -10.41 5.36
CA PRO A 26 3.61 -9.07 5.43
C PRO A 26 4.16 -8.28 6.62
N THR A 27 4.56 -7.03 6.37
CA THR A 27 4.99 -6.10 7.44
C THR A 27 3.86 -5.17 7.89
N VAL A 28 2.67 -5.33 7.31
CA VAL A 28 1.46 -4.54 7.56
C VAL A 28 0.31 -5.49 7.80
N LYS A 29 -0.76 -5.01 8.42
CA LYS A 29 -1.97 -5.77 8.69
C LYS A 29 -3.19 -5.00 8.19
N ALA A 30 -4.23 -5.72 7.78
CA ALA A 30 -5.54 -5.14 7.54
C ALA A 30 -6.04 -4.42 8.81
N GLY A 31 -6.67 -3.25 8.63
CA GLY A 31 -7.02 -2.32 9.70
C GLY A 31 -5.83 -1.57 10.34
N GLY A 32 -4.61 -1.80 9.87
CA GLY A 32 -3.41 -1.13 10.36
C GLY A 32 -3.28 0.29 9.84
N ARG A 33 -2.41 1.08 10.48
CA ARG A 33 -2.09 2.45 10.04
C ARG A 33 -0.58 2.61 9.90
N LEU A 34 -0.16 3.40 8.92
CA LEU A 34 1.23 3.64 8.57
C LEU A 34 1.50 5.13 8.56
N ARG A 35 2.58 5.55 9.23
CA ARG A 35 3.09 6.92 9.08
C ARG A 35 3.92 7.02 7.81
N THR A 36 3.60 8.00 7.00
CA THR A 36 4.30 8.36 5.76
C THR A 36 4.73 9.82 5.81
N ALA A 37 5.52 10.27 4.84
CA ALA A 37 5.93 11.67 4.73
C ALA A 37 4.75 12.63 4.50
N VAL A 38 3.62 12.14 3.98
CA VAL A 38 2.42 12.94 3.65
C VAL A 38 1.28 12.77 4.66
N GLY A 39 1.52 12.07 5.78
CA GLY A 39 0.53 11.83 6.82
C GLY A 39 0.33 10.36 7.16
N GLU A 40 -0.84 10.02 7.70
CA GLU A 40 -1.21 8.67 8.11
C GLU A 40 -2.02 7.95 7.02
N LEU A 41 -1.56 6.76 6.63
CA LEU A 41 -2.21 5.90 5.65
C LEU A 41 -2.89 4.73 6.37
N ALA A 42 -4.20 4.59 6.20
CA ALA A 42 -4.93 3.40 6.61
C ALA A 42 -4.72 2.26 5.61
N VAL A 43 -4.47 1.05 6.11
CA VAL A 43 -4.41 -0.18 5.32
C VAL A 43 -5.71 -0.93 5.57
N GLU A 44 -6.64 -0.87 4.64
CA GLU A 44 -7.97 -1.47 4.80
C GLU A 44 -7.91 -3.00 4.68
N ALA A 45 -7.25 -3.51 3.64
CA ALA A 45 -7.13 -4.93 3.35
C ALA A 45 -5.69 -5.32 2.98
N VAL A 46 -5.36 -6.60 3.23
CA VAL A 46 -4.09 -7.20 2.83
C VAL A 46 -4.37 -8.63 2.40
N ASP A 47 -4.35 -8.85 1.09
CA ASP A 47 -4.66 -10.14 0.48
C ASP A 47 -3.46 -10.72 -0.26
N VAL A 48 -3.35 -12.04 -0.24
CA VAL A 48 -2.41 -12.77 -1.11
C VAL A 48 -3.09 -12.95 -2.46
N VAL A 49 -2.44 -12.48 -3.52
CA VAL A 49 -2.93 -12.59 -4.89
C VAL A 49 -1.95 -13.39 -5.75
N ASP A 50 -2.47 -14.10 -6.75
CA ASP A 50 -1.66 -14.74 -7.77
C ASP A 50 -1.09 -13.66 -8.71
N PRO A 51 0.23 -13.58 -8.93
CA PRO A 51 0.80 -12.66 -9.91
C PRO A 51 0.17 -12.79 -11.32
N GLY A 52 -0.27 -13.99 -11.71
CA GLY A 52 -0.93 -14.23 -13.01
C GLY A 52 -2.35 -13.68 -13.12
N SER A 53 -2.97 -13.30 -12.00
CA SER A 53 -4.28 -12.64 -11.99
C SER A 53 -4.19 -11.11 -11.99
N ILE A 54 -2.98 -10.56 -11.93
CA ILE A 54 -2.71 -9.13 -12.06
C ILE A 54 -2.55 -8.84 -13.56
N GLY A 55 -3.45 -8.00 -14.10
CA GLY A 55 -3.51 -7.67 -15.54
C GLY A 55 -2.32 -6.90 -16.08
#